data_AF-A0A7J2IRM6-F1
#
_entry.id   AF-A0A7J2IRM6-F1
#
_cell.length_a   1.000
_cell.length_b   1.000
_cell.length_c   1.000
_cell.angle_alpha   90.00
_cell.angle_beta   90.00
_cell.angle_gamma   90.00
#
_symmetry.space_group_name_H-M   'P 1'
#
loop_
_entity.id
_entity.type
_entity.pdbx_description
1 polymer ?
#
loop_
_entity_poly.entity_id
_entity_poly.type
_entity_poly.pdbx_seq_one_letter_code
_entity_poly.pdbx_strand_id
1 'polypeptide(L)' 'MERLWAPWRIKYIKMEKPKGCIFCEKVKEERDEENLILYRG' A
#
# COMPACT_ATOMS: atom_id res chain seq x y z
N MET A 1 23.72 -14.32 5.81
CA MET A 1 22.58 -13.52 5.33
C MET A 1 21.53 -13.50 6.41
N GLU A 2 21.26 -12.34 7.01
CA GLU A 2 20.19 -12.19 7.99
C GLU A 2 18.83 -12.24 7.28
N ARG A 3 17.91 -13.08 7.78
CA ARG A 3 16.59 -13.25 7.18
C ARG A 3 15.63 -12.26 7.83
N LEU A 4 15.17 -11.28 7.06
CA LEU A 4 14.06 -10.43 7.46
C LEU A 4 12.74 -11.15 7.20
N TRP A 5 11.97 -11.37 8.26
CA TRP A 5 10.67 -12.02 8.18
C TRP A 5 9.54 -10.98 8.19
N ALA A 6 8.57 -11.15 7.29
CA ALA A 6 7.36 -10.32 7.21
C ALA A 6 6.12 -11.17 7.57
N PRO A 7 5.70 -11.21 8.85
CA PRO A 7 4.62 -12.11 9.31
C PRO A 7 3.27 -11.82 8.65
N TRP A 8 3.06 -10.61 8.15
CA TRP A 8 1.85 -10.17 7.44
C TRP A 8 1.76 -10.68 6.00
N ARG A 9 2.88 -11.13 5.40
CA ARG A 9 2.98 -11.40 3.96
C ARG A 9 1.98 -12.45 3.46
N ILE A 10 1.80 -13.55 4.20
CA ILE A 10 0.89 -14.62 3.77
C ILE A 10 -0.57 -14.17 3.74
N LYS A 11 -0.97 -13.33 4.71
CA LYS A 11 -2.31 -12.72 4.75
C LYS A 11 -2.49 -11.76 3.57
N TYR A 12 -1.48 -10.94 3.30
CA TYR A 12 -1.53 -10.00 2.17
C TYR A 12 -1.61 -10.72 0.82
N ILE A 13 -0.93 -11.85 0.61
CA ILE A 13 -1.01 -12.59 -0.67
C ILE A 13 -2.40 -13.20 -0.87
N LYS A 14 -2.99 -13.76 0.19
CA LYS A 14 -4.27 -14.48 0.11
C LYS A 14 -5.50 -13.58 0.11
N MET A 15 -5.40 -12.31 0.50
CA MET A 15 -6.54 -11.41 0.52
C MET A 15 -7.03 -11.07 -0.90
N GLU A 16 -8.31 -10.74 -1.01
CA GLU A 16 -8.84 -10.15 -2.24
C GLU A 16 -8.10 -8.86 -2.57
N LYS A 17 -7.69 -8.72 -3.82
CA LYS A 17 -6.93 -7.56 -4.28
C LYS A 17 -7.90 -6.46 -4.67
N PRO A 18 -7.71 -5.22 -4.17
CA PRO A 18 -8.47 -4.09 -4.65
C PRO A 18 -8.26 -3.95 -6.15
N LYS A 19 -9.36 -3.65 -6.86
CA LYS A 19 -9.31 -3.37 -8.30
C LYS A 19 -8.77 -1.96 -8.52
N GLY A 20 -8.14 -1.75 -9.67
CA GLY A 20 -7.63 -0.44 -10.05
C GLY A 20 -6.17 -0.20 -9.73
N CYS A 21 -5.72 1.03 -9.93
CA CYS A 21 -4.32 1.43 -9.79
C CYS A 21 -4.15 2.27 -8.52
N ILE A 22 -3.53 1.69 -7.48
CA ILE A 22 -3.35 2.36 -6.19
C ILE A 22 -2.61 3.71 -6.32
N PHE A 23 -1.59 3.79 -7.17
CA PHE A 23 -0.84 5.03 -7.37
C PHE A 23 -1.64 6.09 -8.13
N CYS A 24 -2.51 5.67 -9.04
CA CYS A 24 -3.32 6.55 -9.87
C CYS A 24 -4.54 7.09 -9.10
N GLU A 25 -5.11 6.26 -8.22
CA GLU A 25 -6.30 6.59 -7.46
C GLU A 25 -5.95 7.35 -6.19
N LYS A 26 -5.00 6.85 -5.39
CA LYS A 26 -4.68 7.45 -4.10
C LYS A 26 -4.06 8.83 -4.20
N VAL A 27 -3.30 9.11 -5.28
CA VAL A 27 -2.77 10.45 -5.53
C VAL A 27 -3.85 11.49 -5.83
N LYS A 28 -5.04 11.07 -6.29
CA LYS A 28 -6.15 11.99 -6.59
C LYS A 28 -7.03 12.29 -5.38
N GLU A 29 -6.94 11.50 -4.33
CA GLU A 29 -7.67 11.74 -3.08
C GLU A 29 -6.93 12.80 -2.26
N GLU A 30 -7.65 13.70 -1.58
CA GLU A 30 -7.08 14.69 -0.65
C GLU A 30 -6.98 14.13 0.77
N ARG A 31 -6.43 12.92 0.90
CA ARG A 31 -6.34 12.14 2.15
C ARG A 31 -4.93 11.59 2.34
N ASP A 32 -3.97 12.50 2.49
CA ASP A 32 -2.54 12.16 2.40
C ASP A 32 -2.10 11.29 3.56
N GLU A 33 -2.53 11.59 4.78
CA GLU A 33 -2.18 10.82 5.97
C GLU A 33 -2.71 9.38 5.88
N GLU A 34 -3.98 9.20 5.49
CA GLU A 34 -4.58 7.87 5.37
C GLU A 34 -4.00 7.07 4.21
N ASN A 35 -3.60 7.74 3.12
CA ASN A 35 -2.97 7.10 1.97
C ASN A 35 -1.45 6.97 2.11
N LEU A 36 -0.88 7.40 3.24
CA LEU A 36 0.56 7.38 3.52
C LEU A 36 1.38 8.14 2.47
N ILE A 37 0.84 9.24 1.95
CA ILE A 37 1.52 10.15 1.03
C ILE A 37 2.34 11.13 1.84
N LEU A 38 3.66 11.04 1.70
CA LEU A 38 4.59 11.92 2.43
C LEU A 38 4.67 13.34 1.84
N TYR A 39 4.61 13.46 0.51
CA TYR A 39 4.82 14.73 -0.19
C TYR A 39 4.17 14.74 -1.58
N ARG A 40 3.70 15.93 -2.01
CA ARG A 40 3.18 16.23 -3.35
C ARG A 40 4.03 17.35 -3.96
N GLY A 41 4.62 17.09 -5.12
CA GLY A 41 5.46 18.03 -5.88
C GLY A 41 4.69 18.88 -6.87
#